data_AF-A0A3M1LPM2-F1
#
_entry.id   AF-A0A3M1LPM2-F1
#
_cell.length_a   1.000
_cell.length_b   1.000
_cell.length_c   1.000
_cell.angle_alpha   90.00
_cell.angle_beta   90.00
_cell.angle_gamma   90.00
#
_symmetry.space_group_name_H-M   'P 1'
#
loop_
_entity.id
_entity.type
_entity.pdbx_description
1 polymer ?
#
loop_
_entity_poly.entity_id
_entity_poly.type
_entity_poly.pdbx_seq_one_letter_code
_entity_poly.pdbx_strand_id
1 'polypeptide(L)'
;FGDHTGYYTPPEPYPTFHLTNMMHRDDPIYLTTVVGKPIVEDAYIGKVIERSFLPLIQMFHPEVVDFSMPASGWFQGLAIVSIKKRYPGQAKKVMLGLWGLGQLALTKFIIVVDDDINVHDLNDVIWAVTTRADARRDLVIIDNAPTDTLDPASPLLNLGSKLGIDATQKWKEEGYERDIQELAKVDDNTKELVDRRWREYNLE
;
A
#
# COMPACT_ATOMS: atom_id res chain seq x y z
N PHE A 1 20.54 11.83 9.92
CA PHE A 1 21.14 10.72 9.15
C PHE A 1 20.31 10.47 7.90
N GLY A 2 20.77 9.67 6.94
CA GLY A 2 19.91 9.21 5.84
C GLY A 2 18.90 8.19 6.36
N ASP A 3 17.67 8.23 5.85
CA ASP A 3 16.55 7.41 6.34
C ASP A 3 15.88 6.61 5.21
N HIS A 4 14.97 5.71 5.57
CA HIS A 4 14.20 4.83 4.67
C HIS A 4 13.29 5.59 3.69
N THR A 5 13.09 6.89 3.89
CA THR A 5 12.41 7.77 2.92
C THR A 5 13.33 8.17 1.76
N GLY A 6 14.63 7.91 1.87
CA GLY A 6 15.67 8.31 0.92
C GLY A 6 16.22 9.72 1.11
N TYR A 7 15.82 10.41 2.17
CA TYR A 7 16.26 11.78 2.50
C TYR A 7 17.14 11.81 3.75
N TYR A 8 17.85 12.93 3.93
CA TYR A 8 18.53 13.23 5.19
C TYR A 8 17.56 13.88 6.17
N THR A 9 17.40 13.28 7.35
CA THR A 9 16.60 13.84 8.45
C THR A 9 17.35 15.03 9.07
N PRO A 10 16.68 16.17 9.32
CA PRO A 10 17.25 17.30 10.04
C PRO A 10 17.77 16.92 11.44
N PRO A 11 18.71 17.69 12.00
CA PRO A 11 19.17 17.49 13.38
C PRO A 11 18.06 17.78 14.38
N GLU A 12 17.81 16.84 15.29
CA GLU A 12 16.85 16.98 16.39
C GLU A 12 17.45 16.47 17.70
N PRO A 13 17.01 17.01 18.86
CA PRO A 13 17.46 16.52 20.15
C PRO A 13 16.81 15.16 20.46
N TYR A 14 17.64 14.15 20.74
CA TYR A 14 17.22 12.85 21.23
C TYR A 14 17.87 12.53 22.59
N PRO A 15 17.27 11.63 23.39
CA PRO A 15 17.90 11.14 24.62
C PRO A 15 19.28 10.52 24.35
N THR A 16 20.23 10.76 25.25
CA THR A 16 21.54 10.10 25.20
C THR A 16 21.49 8.77 25.93
N PHE A 17 21.88 7.69 25.25
CA PHE A 17 22.06 6.39 25.88
C PHE A 17 23.47 6.28 26.51
N HIS A 18 23.54 6.10 27.83
CA HIS A 18 24.79 5.87 28.55
C HIS A 18 25.01 4.37 28.79
N LEU A 19 25.87 3.76 27.98
CA LEU A 19 26.23 2.36 28.10
C LEU A 19 27.18 2.13 29.29
N THR A 20 26.75 1.35 30.29
CA THR A 20 27.56 1.04 31.48
C THR A 20 28.37 -0.25 31.32
N ASN A 21 27.76 -1.30 30.74
CA ASN A 21 28.37 -2.61 30.55
C ASN A 21 27.83 -3.27 29.26
N MET A 22 28.63 -4.14 28.65
CA MET A 22 28.27 -4.94 27.47
C MET A 22 28.76 -6.37 27.66
N MET A 23 27.97 -7.35 27.22
CA MET A 23 28.35 -8.77 27.19
C MET A 23 28.23 -9.28 25.75
N HIS A 24 29.16 -10.13 25.33
CA HIS A 24 29.14 -10.79 24.03
C HIS A 24 29.67 -12.23 24.15
N ARG A 25 29.43 -13.03 23.11
CA ARG A 25 30.01 -14.38 22.97
C ARG A 25 31.48 -14.31 22.54
N ASP A 26 32.22 -15.40 22.73
CA ASP A 26 33.52 -15.56 22.06
C ASP A 26 33.32 -15.54 20.53
N ASP A 27 34.21 -14.86 19.81
CA ASP A 27 34.12 -14.58 18.36
C ASP A 27 32.76 -13.96 17.93
N PRO A 28 32.47 -12.71 18.33
CA PRO A 28 31.19 -12.08 18.08
C PRO A 28 31.02 -11.68 16.61
N ILE A 29 29.82 -11.90 16.07
CA ILE A 29 29.39 -11.35 14.77
C ILE A 29 28.64 -10.05 15.02
N TYR A 30 29.07 -8.97 14.37
CA TYR A 30 28.37 -7.70 14.40
C TYR A 30 27.33 -7.62 13.27
N LEU A 31 26.07 -7.89 13.62
CA LEU A 31 24.94 -7.72 12.70
C LEU A 31 24.60 -6.23 12.57
N THR A 32 24.59 -5.73 11.35
CA THR A 32 24.26 -4.34 11.05
C THR A 32 23.50 -4.25 9.73
N THR A 33 22.81 -3.13 9.53
CA THR A 33 22.06 -2.82 8.32
C THR A 33 22.29 -1.38 7.90
N VAL A 34 21.89 -1.03 6.69
CA VAL A 34 21.88 0.34 6.19
C VAL A 34 20.49 0.67 5.66
N VAL A 35 20.01 1.86 6.00
CA VAL A 35 18.76 2.41 5.47
C VAL A 35 19.05 3.51 4.47
N GLY A 36 18.11 3.77 3.58
CA GLY A 36 18.24 4.76 2.53
C GLY A 36 17.04 4.73 1.60
N LYS A 37 17.20 5.26 0.38
CA LYS A 37 16.13 5.21 -0.61
C LYS A 37 15.80 3.74 -0.92
N PRO A 38 14.54 3.29 -0.79
CA PRO A 38 14.16 1.92 -1.09
C PRO A 38 14.53 1.55 -2.55
N ILE A 39 14.93 0.31 -2.84
CA ILE A 39 14.75 -0.90 -2.03
C ILE A 39 16.05 -1.27 -1.30
N VAL A 40 15.99 -1.34 0.04
CA VAL A 40 17.06 -1.87 0.91
C VAL A 40 16.48 -2.91 1.89
N GLU A 41 17.28 -3.42 2.83
CA GLU A 41 16.92 -4.60 3.66
C GLU A 41 15.60 -4.44 4.44
N ASP A 42 15.37 -3.25 4.98
CA ASP A 42 14.14 -2.88 5.70
C ASP A 42 12.86 -3.09 4.87
N ALA A 43 12.94 -3.01 3.54
CA ALA A 43 11.81 -3.26 2.66
C ALA A 43 11.38 -4.72 2.63
N TYR A 44 12.31 -5.66 2.77
CA TYR A 44 11.96 -7.07 2.85
C TYR A 44 11.40 -7.41 4.23
N ILE A 45 11.94 -6.81 5.30
CA ILE A 45 11.40 -6.94 6.66
C ILE A 45 9.97 -6.38 6.71
N GLY A 46 9.77 -5.19 6.16
CA GLY A 46 8.46 -4.56 6.07
C GLY A 46 7.47 -5.40 5.27
N LYS A 47 7.89 -6.09 4.21
CA LYS A 47 7.01 -6.99 3.45
C LYS A 47 6.48 -8.15 4.29
N VAL A 48 7.31 -8.73 5.16
CA VAL A 48 6.88 -9.78 6.10
C VAL A 48 5.86 -9.24 7.11
N ILE A 49 6.12 -8.03 7.64
CA ILE A 49 5.21 -7.35 8.55
C ILE A 49 3.86 -7.07 7.86
N GLU A 50 3.89 -6.54 6.64
CA GLU A 50 2.71 -6.29 5.80
C GLU A 50 1.86 -7.56 5.64
N ARG A 51 2.46 -8.68 5.21
CA ARG A 51 1.72 -9.95 5.09
C ARG A 51 1.11 -10.40 6.42
N SER A 52 1.78 -10.14 7.54
CA SER A 52 1.29 -10.50 8.87
C SER A 52 0.09 -9.64 9.33
N PHE A 53 -0.08 -8.43 8.78
CA PHE A 53 -1.23 -7.57 9.07
C PHE A 53 -2.48 -7.95 8.28
N LEU A 54 -2.38 -8.64 7.13
CA LEU A 54 -3.54 -8.95 6.29
C LEU A 54 -4.65 -9.70 7.07
N PRO A 55 -4.37 -10.78 7.82
CA PRO A 55 -5.42 -11.46 8.60
C PRO A 55 -6.07 -10.54 9.65
N LEU A 56 -5.29 -9.66 10.29
CA LEU A 56 -5.81 -8.72 11.27
C LEU A 56 -6.73 -7.68 10.61
N ILE A 57 -6.36 -7.16 9.45
CA ILE A 57 -7.22 -6.27 8.66
C ILE A 57 -8.52 -6.99 8.29
N GLN A 58 -8.43 -8.23 7.80
CA GLN A 58 -9.59 -9.03 7.41
C GLN A 58 -10.56 -9.34 8.56
N MET A 59 -10.06 -9.39 9.81
CA MET A 59 -10.94 -9.52 10.99
C MET A 59 -11.85 -8.31 11.17
N PHE A 60 -11.37 -7.09 10.89
CA PHE A 60 -12.16 -5.86 11.03
C PHE A 60 -12.87 -5.45 9.72
N HIS A 61 -12.29 -5.84 8.59
CA HIS A 61 -12.72 -5.52 7.23
C HIS A 61 -12.76 -6.80 6.38
N PRO A 62 -13.74 -7.69 6.59
CA PRO A 62 -13.81 -8.99 5.89
C PRO A 62 -14.03 -8.86 4.38
N GLU A 63 -14.33 -7.66 3.88
CA GLU A 63 -14.34 -7.38 2.44
C GLU A 63 -12.95 -7.27 1.82
N VAL A 64 -11.89 -7.04 2.60
CA VAL A 64 -10.52 -6.90 2.10
C VAL A 64 -10.02 -8.26 1.64
N VAL A 65 -9.64 -8.35 0.37
CA VAL A 65 -9.11 -9.58 -0.22
C VAL A 65 -7.60 -9.66 -0.02
N ASP A 66 -6.91 -8.58 -0.35
CA ASP A 66 -5.47 -8.43 -0.18
C ASP A 66 -5.11 -6.95 -0.03
N PHE A 67 -3.91 -6.65 0.43
CA PHE A 67 -3.35 -5.30 0.39
C PHE A 67 -1.86 -5.33 0.04
N SER A 68 -1.24 -4.21 -0.24
CA SER A 68 0.19 -4.09 -0.48
C SER A 68 0.68 -2.72 -0.07
N MET A 69 1.87 -2.65 0.52
CA MET A 69 2.61 -1.43 0.84
C MET A 69 3.92 -1.50 0.06
N PRO A 70 3.94 -1.04 -1.21
CA PRO A 70 5.09 -1.18 -2.09
C PRO A 70 6.35 -0.57 -1.47
N ALA A 71 7.51 -1.20 -1.69
CA ALA A 71 8.79 -0.67 -1.21
C ALA A 71 9.05 0.76 -1.71
N SER A 72 8.65 1.07 -2.95
CA SER A 72 8.73 2.42 -3.52
C SER A 72 7.87 3.46 -2.79
N GLY A 73 6.85 3.01 -2.06
CA GLY A 73 6.02 3.83 -1.18
C GLY A 73 6.54 3.91 0.27
N TRP A 74 7.79 3.50 0.52
CA TRP A 74 8.44 3.53 1.84
C TRP A 74 7.55 2.98 2.97
N PHE A 75 6.76 1.95 2.66
CA PHE A 75 5.69 1.39 3.49
C PHE A 75 4.55 2.38 3.73
N GLN A 76 4.72 3.32 4.67
CA GLN A 76 3.62 4.17 5.13
C GLN A 76 3.22 5.24 4.11
N GLY A 77 4.03 5.46 3.07
CA GLY A 77 3.67 6.40 2.00
C GLY A 77 2.46 5.94 1.20
N LEU A 78 2.30 4.65 0.95
CA LEU A 78 1.24 4.12 0.09
C LEU A 78 0.79 2.73 0.52
N ALA A 79 -0.51 2.57 0.76
CA ALA A 79 -1.18 1.28 0.80
C ALA A 79 -2.13 1.13 -0.40
N ILE A 80 -2.14 -0.05 -1.01
CA ILE A 80 -3.06 -0.46 -2.07
C ILE A 80 -3.89 -1.60 -1.51
N VAL A 81 -5.22 -1.53 -1.61
CA VAL A 81 -6.13 -2.45 -0.92
C VAL A 81 -7.14 -2.96 -1.93
N SER A 82 -7.23 -4.27 -2.12
CA SER A 82 -8.28 -4.90 -2.94
C SER A 82 -9.45 -5.29 -2.06
N ILE A 83 -10.67 -5.06 -2.55
CA ILE A 83 -11.89 -5.37 -1.84
C ILE A 83 -12.90 -6.11 -2.71
N LYS A 84 -13.66 -7.02 -2.10
CA LYS A 84 -14.92 -7.53 -2.65
C LYS A 84 -16.03 -6.53 -2.36
N LYS A 85 -16.19 -5.54 -3.25
CA LYS A 85 -17.21 -4.50 -3.13
C LYS A 85 -18.62 -5.09 -3.24
N ARG A 86 -19.50 -4.72 -2.31
CA ARG A 86 -20.90 -5.20 -2.20
C ARG A 86 -21.93 -4.09 -2.11
N TYR A 87 -21.51 -2.85 -1.89
CA TYR A 87 -22.40 -1.70 -1.81
C TYR A 87 -21.67 -0.38 -2.16
N PRO A 88 -22.43 0.65 -2.58
CA PRO A 88 -21.90 1.99 -2.85
C PRO A 88 -21.12 2.60 -1.67
N GLY A 89 -19.97 3.21 -1.94
CA GLY A 89 -19.17 3.90 -0.92
C GLY A 89 -18.37 2.99 0.03
N GLN A 90 -18.37 1.66 -0.20
CA GLN A 90 -17.62 0.73 0.64
C GLN A 90 -16.10 0.99 0.64
N ALA A 91 -15.54 1.45 -0.47
CA ALA A 91 -14.13 1.84 -0.54
C ALA A 91 -13.78 2.92 0.51
N LYS A 92 -14.63 3.94 0.66
CA LYS A 92 -14.45 4.99 1.68
C LYS A 92 -14.54 4.43 3.11
N LYS A 93 -15.45 3.48 3.37
CA LYS A 93 -15.53 2.77 4.67
C LYS A 93 -14.23 2.04 4.98
N VAL A 94 -13.61 1.39 4.00
CA VAL A 94 -12.32 0.71 4.18
C VAL A 94 -11.20 1.72 4.42
N MET A 95 -11.09 2.78 3.62
CA MET A 95 -10.07 3.83 3.82
C MET A 95 -10.11 4.42 5.23
N LEU A 96 -11.29 4.85 5.69
CA LEU A 96 -11.48 5.45 7.00
C LEU A 96 -11.19 4.45 8.13
N GLY A 97 -11.55 3.18 7.95
CA GLY A 97 -11.24 2.13 8.91
C GLY A 97 -9.74 1.88 9.06
N LEU A 98 -9.02 1.80 7.94
CA LEU A 98 -7.56 1.62 7.94
C LEU A 98 -6.84 2.82 8.55
N TRP A 99 -7.28 4.05 8.26
CA TRP A 99 -6.73 5.24 8.92
C TRP A 99 -7.08 5.35 10.41
N GLY A 100 -8.04 4.55 10.90
CA GLY A 100 -8.32 4.42 12.32
C GLY A 100 -7.53 3.30 13.02
N LEU A 101 -6.73 2.51 12.29
CA LEU A 101 -6.17 1.26 12.78
C LEU A 101 -4.65 1.30 12.98
N GLY A 102 -4.20 1.44 14.23
CA GLY A 102 -2.82 1.22 14.64
C GLY A 102 -1.79 1.95 13.76
N GLN A 103 -0.78 1.22 13.25
CA GLN A 103 0.26 1.77 12.37
C GLN A 103 -0.26 2.22 11.01
N LEU A 104 -1.38 1.68 10.52
CA LEU A 104 -1.97 2.10 9.25
C LEU A 104 -2.58 3.51 9.34
N ALA A 105 -2.83 4.02 10.54
CA ALA A 105 -3.21 5.42 10.78
C ALA A 105 -2.16 6.42 10.27
N LEU A 106 -0.89 6.02 10.14
CA LEU A 106 0.17 6.86 9.59
C LEU A 106 0.22 6.83 8.06
N THR A 107 -0.49 5.89 7.42
CA THR A 107 -0.49 5.73 5.97
C THR A 107 -0.96 7.01 5.27
N LYS A 108 -0.15 7.55 4.36
CA LYS A 108 -0.41 8.82 3.67
C LYS A 108 -1.40 8.67 2.51
N PHE A 109 -1.14 7.69 1.65
CA PHE A 109 -1.97 7.40 0.48
C PHE A 109 -2.62 6.03 0.60
N ILE A 110 -3.93 5.93 0.37
CA ILE A 110 -4.65 4.66 0.25
C ILE A 110 -5.33 4.59 -1.11
N ILE A 111 -5.04 3.57 -1.90
CA ILE A 111 -5.76 3.26 -3.14
C ILE A 111 -6.61 2.02 -2.88
N VAL A 112 -7.91 2.10 -3.10
CA VAL A 112 -8.82 0.94 -2.99
C VAL A 112 -9.25 0.50 -4.38
N VAL A 113 -9.05 -0.77 -4.70
CA VAL A 113 -9.36 -1.41 -5.98
C VAL A 113 -10.31 -2.60 -5.76
N ASP A 114 -10.92 -3.11 -6.83
CA ASP A 114 -11.69 -4.36 -6.74
C ASP A 114 -10.76 -5.59 -6.62
N ASP A 115 -11.35 -6.76 -6.38
CA ASP A 115 -10.64 -8.02 -6.18
C ASP A 115 -10.10 -8.67 -7.46
N ASP A 116 -10.38 -8.08 -8.63
CA ASP A 116 -9.79 -8.47 -9.91
C ASP A 116 -8.43 -7.80 -10.17
N ILE A 117 -8.03 -6.84 -9.33
CA ILE A 117 -6.75 -6.13 -9.46
C ILE A 117 -5.68 -6.76 -8.57
N ASN A 118 -4.54 -7.10 -9.16
CA ASN A 118 -3.37 -7.55 -8.43
C ASN A 118 -2.67 -6.37 -7.74
N VAL A 119 -2.87 -6.25 -6.42
CA VAL A 119 -2.25 -5.19 -5.60
C VAL A 119 -0.72 -5.23 -5.53
N HIS A 120 -0.09 -6.31 -6.00
CA HIS A 120 1.37 -6.44 -6.08
C HIS A 120 1.93 -6.08 -7.46
N ASP A 121 1.09 -5.83 -8.47
CA ASP A 121 1.49 -5.30 -9.77
C ASP A 121 1.05 -3.83 -9.89
N LEU A 122 2.02 -2.92 -9.84
CA LEU A 122 1.74 -1.49 -9.95
C LEU A 122 1.12 -1.11 -11.31
N ASN A 123 1.38 -1.85 -12.39
CA ASN A 123 0.77 -1.55 -13.68
C ASN A 123 -0.74 -1.80 -13.66
N ASP A 124 -1.17 -2.89 -13.01
CA ASP A 124 -2.57 -3.24 -12.86
C ASP A 124 -3.30 -2.21 -11.98
N VAL A 125 -2.65 -1.77 -10.90
CA VAL A 125 -3.17 -0.72 -10.02
C VAL A 125 -3.28 0.63 -10.74
N ILE A 126 -2.27 1.01 -11.54
CA ILE A 126 -2.31 2.22 -12.37
C ILE A 126 -3.46 2.13 -13.39
N TRP A 127 -3.65 0.96 -14.02
CA TRP A 127 -4.77 0.73 -14.93
C TRP A 127 -6.11 0.92 -14.22
N ALA A 128 -6.30 0.34 -13.03
CA ALA A 128 -7.52 0.52 -12.25
C ALA A 128 -7.78 1.98 -11.89
N VAL A 129 -6.76 2.71 -11.39
CA VAL A 129 -6.89 4.13 -11.04
C VAL A 129 -7.28 4.97 -12.27
N THR A 130 -6.62 4.75 -13.39
CA THR A 130 -6.81 5.57 -14.60
C THR A 130 -8.09 5.24 -15.38
N THR A 131 -8.70 4.08 -15.15
CA THR A 131 -9.91 3.63 -15.85
C THR A 131 -11.17 3.66 -15.01
N ARG A 132 -11.06 3.53 -13.67
CA ARG A 132 -12.20 3.39 -12.75
C ARG A 132 -12.42 4.61 -11.83
N ALA A 133 -11.46 5.53 -11.73
CA ALA A 133 -11.58 6.72 -10.90
C ALA A 133 -11.77 8.01 -11.73
N ASP A 134 -12.77 8.81 -11.34
CA ASP A 134 -12.88 10.22 -11.68
C ASP A 134 -12.18 11.05 -10.61
N ALA A 135 -11.28 11.94 -11.05
CA ALA A 135 -10.38 12.68 -10.16
C ALA A 135 -11.09 13.58 -9.14
N ARG A 136 -12.34 14.00 -9.39
CA ARG A 136 -13.08 14.84 -8.43
C ARG A 136 -14.01 14.01 -7.55
N ARG A 137 -14.71 13.04 -8.13
CA ARG A 137 -15.73 12.24 -7.44
C ARG A 137 -15.10 11.22 -6.49
N ASP A 138 -14.00 10.61 -6.91
CA ASP A 138 -13.50 9.37 -6.31
C ASP A 138 -12.25 9.57 -5.42
N LEU A 139 -11.85 10.83 -5.22
CA LEU A 139 -10.82 11.19 -4.27
C LEU A 139 -11.42 11.58 -2.91
N VAL A 140 -10.74 11.18 -1.85
CA VAL A 140 -11.01 11.61 -0.48
C VAL A 140 -9.76 12.27 0.06
N ILE A 141 -9.87 13.53 0.47
CA ILE A 141 -8.78 14.23 1.15
C ILE A 141 -9.20 14.47 2.59
N ILE A 142 -8.33 14.09 3.54
CA ILE A 142 -8.49 14.39 4.97
C ILE A 142 -7.38 15.35 5.36
N ASP A 143 -7.75 16.58 5.69
CA ASP A 143 -6.82 17.59 6.17
C ASP A 143 -6.56 17.44 7.67
N ASN A 144 -5.42 17.98 8.13
CA ASN A 144 -5.01 17.99 9.54
C ASN A 144 -5.05 16.59 10.19
N ALA A 145 -4.53 15.60 9.48
CA ALA A 145 -4.46 14.22 9.93
C ALA A 145 -3.05 13.86 10.44
N PRO A 146 -2.93 12.88 11.37
CA PRO A 146 -1.65 12.37 11.81
C PRO A 146 -0.82 11.82 10.64
N THR A 147 0.47 12.11 10.65
CA THR A 147 1.46 11.62 9.66
C THR A 147 2.70 11.11 10.37
N ASP A 148 3.51 10.32 9.65
CA ASP A 148 4.80 9.86 10.18
C ASP A 148 5.71 11.06 10.47
N THR A 149 6.45 11.00 11.58
CA THR A 149 7.43 12.02 11.97
C THR A 149 8.48 12.28 10.88
N LEU A 150 8.78 11.26 10.09
CA LEU A 150 9.78 11.25 9.04
C LEU A 150 9.19 11.57 7.66
N ASP A 151 7.88 11.84 7.53
CA ASP A 151 7.26 12.21 6.25
C ASP A 151 7.90 13.50 5.71
N PRO A 152 8.72 13.41 4.64
CA PRO A 152 9.52 14.55 4.18
C PRO A 152 8.66 15.62 3.50
N ALA A 153 7.40 15.31 3.19
CA ALA A 153 6.47 16.21 2.52
C ALA A 153 5.35 16.71 3.44
N SER A 154 5.35 16.35 4.72
CA SER A 154 4.39 16.91 5.67
C SER A 154 4.74 18.39 5.95
N PRO A 155 3.75 19.31 5.96
CA PRO A 155 4.01 20.73 6.23
C PRO A 155 4.39 20.99 7.69
N LEU A 156 3.94 20.13 8.61
CA LEU A 156 4.19 20.22 10.04
C LEU A 156 4.60 18.84 10.57
N LEU A 157 5.37 18.84 11.66
CA LEU A 157 5.77 17.60 12.33
C LEU A 157 4.52 16.83 12.80
N ASN A 158 4.42 15.56 12.43
CA ASN A 158 3.32 14.65 12.77
C ASN A 158 1.91 15.09 12.32
N LEU A 159 1.78 16.15 11.50
CA LEU A 159 0.49 16.71 11.10
C LEU A 159 0.52 17.14 9.63
N GLY A 160 -0.31 16.49 8.81
CA GLY A 160 -0.40 16.75 7.38
C GLY A 160 -1.78 16.42 6.83
N SER A 161 -1.84 15.87 5.63
CA SER A 161 -3.07 15.42 5.00
C SER A 161 -2.93 14.01 4.44
N LYS A 162 -4.07 13.36 4.22
CA LYS A 162 -4.18 12.01 3.67
C LYS A 162 -5.01 12.04 2.40
N LEU A 163 -4.67 11.18 1.45
CA LEU A 163 -5.42 11.05 0.21
C LEU A 163 -5.82 9.58 0.00
N GLY A 164 -7.11 9.39 -0.23
CA GLY A 164 -7.74 8.14 -0.60
C GLY A 164 -8.18 8.19 -2.06
N ILE A 165 -7.93 7.14 -2.81
CA ILE A 165 -8.38 6.98 -4.20
C ILE A 165 -9.29 5.76 -4.26
N ASP A 166 -10.57 5.98 -4.57
CA ASP A 166 -11.51 4.90 -4.87
C ASP A 166 -11.36 4.54 -6.36
N ALA A 167 -10.56 3.52 -6.64
CA ALA A 167 -10.37 2.95 -7.96
C ALA A 167 -11.20 1.67 -8.17
N THR A 168 -12.30 1.50 -7.42
CA THR A 168 -13.24 0.39 -7.62
C THR A 168 -14.20 0.65 -8.78
N GLN A 169 -14.82 -0.39 -9.34
CA GLN A 169 -15.86 -0.27 -10.35
C GLN A 169 -17.04 0.51 -9.77
N LYS A 170 -17.42 1.57 -10.47
CA LYS A 170 -18.48 2.47 -10.03
C LYS A 170 -19.85 1.94 -10.37
N TRP A 171 -20.76 2.12 -9.42
CA TRP A 171 -22.17 1.72 -9.53
C TRP A 171 -23.04 2.94 -9.82
N LYS A 172 -24.26 2.73 -10.33
CA LYS A 172 -25.17 3.82 -10.68
C LYS A 172 -25.50 4.68 -9.46
N GLU A 173 -25.65 4.05 -8.30
CA GLU A 173 -25.91 4.68 -7.01
C GLU A 173 -24.75 5.57 -6.52
N GLU A 174 -23.57 5.48 -7.14
CA GLU A 174 -22.41 6.34 -6.87
C GLU A 174 -22.34 7.55 -7.81
N GLY A 175 -23.40 7.79 -8.60
CA GLY A 175 -23.45 8.86 -9.60
C GLY A 175 -22.70 8.50 -10.90
N TYR A 176 -22.54 7.22 -11.18
CA TYR A 176 -22.00 6.73 -12.45
C TYR A 176 -23.15 6.43 -13.43
N GLU A 177 -23.59 7.46 -14.16
CA GLU A 177 -24.75 7.39 -15.06
C GLU A 177 -24.44 6.73 -16.42
N ARG A 178 -23.17 6.42 -16.70
CA ARG A 178 -22.78 5.73 -17.93
C ARG A 178 -23.08 4.24 -17.83
N ASP A 179 -23.22 3.59 -18.98
CA ASP A 179 -23.24 2.12 -19.01
C ASP A 179 -21.93 1.56 -18.48
N ILE A 180 -22.03 0.55 -17.60
CA ILE A 180 -20.88 -0.14 -17.05
C ILE A 180 -20.19 -0.87 -18.20
N GLN A 181 -18.92 -0.55 -18.43
CA GLN A 181 -18.13 -1.21 -19.45
C GLN A 181 -17.74 -2.62 -18.99
N GLU A 182 -17.89 -3.60 -19.88
CA GLU A 182 -17.44 -4.96 -19.62
C GLU A 182 -15.93 -5.06 -19.80
N LEU A 183 -15.26 -5.73 -18.86
CA LEU A 183 -13.84 -6.01 -18.98
C LEU A 183 -13.60 -6.97 -20.14
N ALA A 184 -12.70 -6.62 -21.05
CA ALA A 184 -12.23 -7.53 -22.07
C ALA A 184 -11.51 -8.72 -21.43
N LYS A 185 -12.06 -9.92 -21.61
CA LYS A 185 -11.50 -11.18 -21.11
C LYS A 185 -10.96 -12.00 -22.27
N VAL A 186 -9.84 -12.67 -22.04
CA VAL A 186 -9.35 -13.71 -22.94
C VAL A 186 -10.34 -14.89 -22.89
N ASP A 187 -10.59 -15.53 -24.02
CA ASP A 187 -11.37 -16.77 -24.05
C ASP A 187 -10.64 -17.88 -23.26
N ASP A 188 -11.34 -18.50 -22.30
CA ASP A 188 -10.75 -19.46 -21.37
C ASP A 188 -10.17 -20.68 -22.10
N ASN A 189 -10.86 -21.19 -23.13
CA ASN A 189 -10.37 -22.32 -23.93
C ASN A 189 -9.06 -21.99 -24.64
N THR A 190 -8.97 -20.78 -25.19
CA THR A 190 -7.76 -20.28 -25.85
C THR A 190 -6.62 -20.11 -24.85
N LYS A 191 -6.90 -19.54 -23.68
CA LYS A 191 -5.91 -19.39 -22.60
C LYS A 191 -5.36 -20.74 -22.16
N GLU A 192 -6.22 -21.70 -21.83
CA GLU A 192 -5.81 -23.04 -21.40
C GLU A 192 -5.00 -23.78 -22.49
N LEU A 193 -5.39 -23.63 -23.75
CA LEU A 193 -4.66 -24.21 -24.87
C LEU A 193 -3.24 -23.63 -24.97
N VAL A 194 -3.10 -22.32 -24.86
CA VAL A 194 -1.80 -21.62 -24.93
C VAL A 194 -0.95 -22.00 -23.72
N ASP A 195 -1.51 -21.96 -22.51
CA ASP A 195 -0.80 -22.31 -21.27
C ASP A 195 -0.25 -23.75 -21.31
N ARG A 196 -1.08 -24.71 -21.75
CA ARG A 196 -0.66 -26.12 -21.89
C ARG A 196 0.48 -26.29 -22.89
N ARG A 197 0.49 -25.49 -23.94
CA ARG A 197 1.48 -25.57 -25.04
C ARG A 197 2.62 -24.57 -24.90
N TRP A 198 2.71 -23.81 -23.80
CA TRP A 198 3.67 -22.71 -23.66
C TRP A 198 5.11 -23.12 -23.97
N ARG A 199 5.53 -24.28 -23.47
CA ARG A 199 6.86 -24.85 -23.70
C ARG A 199 7.13 -25.25 -25.16
N GLU A 200 6.08 -25.55 -25.94
CA GLU A 200 6.22 -25.90 -27.36
C GLU A 200 6.53 -24.69 -28.23
N TYR A 201 6.21 -23.48 -27.76
CA TYR A 201 6.39 -22.26 -28.54
C TYR A 201 7.84 -21.73 -28.54
N ASN A 202 8.73 -22.27 -27.70
CA ASN A 202 10.12 -21.83 -27.55
C ASN A 202 10.23 -20.31 -27.32
N LEU A 203 9.29 -19.74 -26.56
CA LEU A 203 9.33 -18.36 -26.09
C LEU A 203 9.80 -18.37 -24.62
N GLU A 204 10.81 -17.55 -24.30
CA GLU A 204 11.33 -17.38 -22.94
C GLU A 204 10.35 -16.61 -22.04
#